data_AF-A0A9W4SW12-F1
#
_entry.id   AF-A0A9W4SW12-F1
#
_cell.length_a   1.000
_cell.length_b   1.000
_cell.length_c   1.000
_cell.angle_alpha   90.00
_cell.angle_beta   90.00
_cell.angle_gamma   90.00
#
_symmetry.space_group_name_H-M   'P 1'
#
loop_
_entity.id
_entity.type
_entity.pdbx_description
1 polymer ?
#
loop_
_entity_poly.entity_id
_entity_poly.type
_entity_poly.pdbx_seq_one_letter_code
_entity_poly.pdbx_strand_id
1 'polypeptide(L)'
;MVISTRVPENIEKVKYSGVYIFPPKKVIKSGRPVMGLDFASLYPRKKKQHLEKMISSAKESGKRIPERLNLEYLSVCFDYDYWDSKQKALKVYINTFYGEAGNSLSPIFLCELACETTMAKKYNLNLVTKFISKKGFRIKYENTDSLYLICPDRYYEKCNEAFFREKLSKRAYWTEMMAYEEILFPICFTGKKKYFGVEHEDVVNFKLKNLFMKGIDTVKQSKFQLLKFIREKIMRVAIDINNMRLIHIIVKDTFREAGNKKWDFNEFIVMWT
;
A
#
# COMPACT_ATOMS: atom_id res chain seq x y z
N MET A 1 29.58 -27.99 7.97
CA MET A 1 29.45 -26.55 8.28
C MET A 1 29.84 -26.39 9.74
N VAL A 2 31.09 -25.96 10.00
CA VAL A 2 31.59 -25.79 11.37
C VAL A 2 31.11 -24.42 11.84
N ILE A 3 30.17 -24.40 12.80
CA ILE A 3 29.73 -23.17 13.46
C ILE A 3 30.86 -22.75 14.39
N SER A 4 31.65 -21.75 13.98
CA SER A 4 32.71 -21.18 14.81
C SER A 4 32.07 -20.41 15.96
N THR A 5 32.31 -20.83 17.19
CA THR A 5 31.79 -20.23 18.43
C THR A 5 32.64 -19.07 18.95
N ARG A 6 33.64 -18.60 18.18
CA ARG A 6 34.48 -17.47 18.61
C ARG A 6 33.81 -16.14 18.30
N VAL A 7 33.39 -15.45 19.36
CA VAL A 7 32.99 -14.03 19.29
C VAL A 7 34.24 -13.22 18.91
N PRO A 8 34.25 -12.47 17.79
CA PRO A 8 35.42 -11.70 17.39
C PRO A 8 35.65 -10.52 18.34
N GLU A 9 36.88 -10.40 18.87
CA GLU A 9 37.29 -9.40 19.87
C GLU A 9 37.31 -7.95 19.33
N ASN A 10 37.18 -7.75 18.01
CA ASN A 10 37.02 -6.45 17.38
C ASN A 10 35.86 -6.48 16.37
N ILE A 11 34.66 -6.08 16.80
CA ILE A 11 33.46 -6.04 15.96
C ILE A 11 33.45 -4.71 15.20
N GLU A 12 34.10 -4.65 14.04
CA GLU A 12 33.76 -3.61 13.06
C GLU A 12 32.29 -3.78 12.67
N LYS A 13 31.49 -2.72 12.83
CA LYS A 13 30.10 -2.68 12.35
C LYS A 13 30.10 -2.65 10.82
N VAL A 14 30.31 -3.79 10.18
CA VAL A 14 30.19 -3.94 8.72
C VAL A 14 28.71 -3.75 8.36
N LYS A 15 28.35 -2.55 7.92
CA LYS A 15 27.03 -2.27 7.34
C LYS A 15 27.00 -2.85 5.92
N TYR A 16 26.19 -3.87 5.70
CA TYR A 16 25.91 -4.38 4.37
C TYR A 16 24.75 -3.61 3.72
N SER A 17 24.75 -3.53 2.38
CA SER A 17 23.74 -2.74 1.65
C SER A 17 22.38 -3.44 1.68
N GLY A 18 21.44 -2.95 2.47
CA GLY A 18 20.07 -3.44 2.49
C GLY A 18 19.27 -3.13 1.21
N VAL A 19 18.00 -3.57 1.16
CA VAL A 19 17.11 -3.35 0.01
C VAL A 19 16.93 -1.85 -0.25
N TYR A 20 17.46 -1.38 -1.39
CA TYR A 20 17.33 0.00 -1.81
C TYR A 20 15.93 0.27 -2.36
N ILE A 21 15.16 1.09 -1.64
CA ILE A 21 13.88 1.62 -2.09
C ILE A 21 14.14 2.93 -2.83
N PHE A 22 13.70 3.04 -4.08
CA PHE A 22 13.76 4.29 -4.81
C PHE A 22 12.95 5.37 -4.09
N PRO A 23 13.53 6.56 -3.83
CA PRO A 23 12.80 7.63 -3.19
C PRO A 23 11.60 8.05 -4.07
N PRO A 24 10.38 8.10 -3.53
CA PRO A 24 9.24 8.56 -4.31
C PRO A 24 9.41 10.04 -4.62
N LYS A 25 9.00 10.45 -5.82
CA LYS A 25 8.76 11.88 -6.10
C LYS A 25 7.59 12.33 -5.22
N LYS A 26 7.85 13.22 -4.25
CA LYS A 26 6.86 13.73 -3.29
C LYS A 26 5.78 14.54 -3.99
N VAL A 27 4.70 13.90 -4.41
CA VAL A 27 3.67 14.50 -5.27
C VAL A 27 2.31 13.85 -4.98
N ILE A 28 1.25 14.66 -4.98
CA ILE A 28 -0.13 14.19 -5.04
C ILE A 28 -0.40 13.70 -6.47
N LYS A 29 -0.87 12.47 -6.60
CA LYS A 29 -1.31 11.88 -7.88
C LYS A 29 -2.84 11.88 -7.91
N SER A 30 -3.36 12.88 -8.63
CA SER A 30 -4.79 13.06 -8.91
C SER A 30 -5.13 13.00 -10.41
N GLY A 31 -4.13 12.81 -11.30
CA GLY A 31 -4.37 12.78 -12.75
C GLY A 31 -4.68 11.40 -13.33
N ARG A 32 -4.16 10.32 -12.73
CA ARG A 32 -4.39 8.94 -13.16
C ARG A 32 -4.43 8.01 -11.93
N PRO A 33 -5.26 6.96 -11.95
CA PRO A 33 -5.30 5.96 -10.90
C PRO A 33 -3.96 5.21 -10.81
N VAL A 34 -3.59 4.81 -9.59
CA VAL A 34 -2.38 4.04 -9.33
C VAL A 34 -2.76 2.65 -8.87
N MET A 35 -2.34 1.63 -9.61
CA MET A 35 -2.56 0.23 -9.28
C MET A 35 -1.45 -0.27 -8.36
N GLY A 36 -1.82 -0.90 -7.25
CA GLY A 36 -0.88 -1.63 -6.40
C GLY A 36 -0.75 -3.06 -6.89
N LEU A 37 0.47 -3.47 -7.25
CA LEU A 37 0.79 -4.87 -7.52
C LEU A 37 1.56 -5.43 -6.33
N ASP A 38 0.90 -6.30 -5.57
CA ASP A 38 1.52 -7.13 -4.54
C ASP A 38 1.76 -8.54 -5.09
N PHE A 39 2.90 -9.13 -4.76
CA PHE A 39 3.34 -10.41 -5.32
C PHE A 39 2.87 -11.63 -4.50
N ALA A 40 2.05 -11.43 -3.46
CA ALA A 40 1.53 -12.51 -2.62
C ALA A 40 0.30 -13.22 -3.22
N SER A 41 0.38 -14.56 -3.29
CA SER A 41 -0.72 -15.54 -3.46
C SER A 41 -1.89 -15.17 -4.39
N LEU A 42 -1.60 -14.82 -5.65
CA LEU A 42 -2.58 -14.26 -6.60
C LEU A 42 -3.79 -15.15 -6.94
N TYR A 43 -3.62 -16.48 -7.02
CA TYR A 43 -4.63 -17.37 -7.64
C TYR A 43 -5.78 -17.78 -6.70
N PRO A 44 -5.53 -18.30 -5.47
CA PRO A 44 -6.62 -18.67 -4.56
C PRO A 44 -7.34 -17.42 -4.01
N ARG A 45 -6.64 -16.28 -3.91
CA ARG A 45 -7.19 -15.00 -3.48
C ARG A 45 -8.32 -14.51 -4.38
N LYS A 46 -8.12 -14.51 -5.71
CA LYS A 46 -9.11 -14.04 -6.68
C LYS A 46 -10.37 -14.91 -6.69
N LYS A 47 -10.21 -16.25 -6.61
CA LYS A 47 -11.35 -17.18 -6.53
C LYS A 47 -12.16 -16.95 -5.25
N LYS A 48 -11.48 -16.81 -4.11
CA LYS A 48 -12.11 -16.48 -2.82
C LYS A 48 -12.91 -15.17 -2.90
N GLN A 49 -12.28 -14.07 -3.33
CA GLN A 49 -12.94 -12.76 -3.47
C GLN A 49 -14.17 -12.80 -4.40
N HIS A 50 -14.11 -13.54 -5.51
CA HIS A 50 -15.25 -13.67 -6.41
C HIS A 50 -16.45 -14.36 -5.74
N LEU A 51 -16.21 -15.47 -5.03
CA LEU A 51 -17.25 -16.21 -4.30
C LEU A 51 -17.82 -15.38 -3.13
N GLU A 52 -16.97 -14.64 -2.39
CA GLU A 52 -17.40 -13.72 -1.32
C GLU A 52 -18.40 -12.67 -1.84
N LYS A 53 -18.13 -12.11 -3.03
CA LYS A 53 -19.01 -11.12 -3.68
C LYS A 53 -20.35 -11.72 -4.09
N MET A 54 -20.34 -12.90 -4.72
CA MET A 54 -21.57 -13.59 -5.10
C MET A 54 -22.45 -13.88 -3.88
N ILE A 55 -21.84 -14.30 -2.78
CA ILE A 55 -22.54 -14.56 -1.51
C ILE A 55 -23.07 -13.26 -0.89
N SER A 56 -22.29 -12.18 -0.87
CA SER A 56 -22.70 -10.89 -0.32
C SER A 56 -23.87 -10.28 -1.11
N SER A 57 -23.80 -10.31 -2.44
CA SER A 57 -24.89 -9.85 -3.31
C SER A 57 -26.17 -10.69 -3.15
N ALA A 58 -26.04 -12.01 -2.98
CA ALA A 58 -27.18 -12.88 -2.69
C ALA A 58 -27.84 -12.54 -1.34
N LYS A 59 -27.05 -12.23 -0.30
CA LYS A 59 -27.55 -11.79 1.01
C LYS A 59 -28.27 -10.45 0.94
N GLU A 60 -27.70 -9.47 0.27
CA GLU A 60 -28.29 -8.13 0.10
C GLU A 60 -29.62 -8.18 -0.69
N SER A 61 -29.74 -9.09 -1.65
CA SER A 61 -30.96 -9.31 -2.43
C SER A 61 -31.98 -10.24 -1.77
N GLY A 62 -31.72 -10.71 -0.54
CA GLY A 62 -32.61 -11.62 0.19
C GLY A 62 -32.74 -13.03 -0.42
N LYS A 63 -31.86 -13.40 -1.35
CA LYS A 63 -31.90 -14.69 -2.05
C LYS A 63 -31.25 -15.78 -1.19
N ARG A 64 -31.84 -16.98 -1.20
CA ARG A 64 -31.27 -18.16 -0.53
C ARG A 64 -29.98 -18.58 -1.25
N ILE A 65 -28.87 -18.64 -0.52
CA ILE A 65 -27.59 -19.08 -1.08
C ILE A 65 -27.65 -20.59 -1.31
N PRO A 66 -27.35 -21.08 -2.54
CA PRO A 66 -27.26 -22.51 -2.80
C PRO A 66 -26.22 -23.19 -1.92
N GLU A 67 -26.58 -24.32 -1.31
CA GLU A 67 -25.71 -25.05 -0.38
C GLU A 67 -24.38 -25.49 -1.04
N ARG A 68 -24.43 -25.85 -2.33
CA ARG A 68 -23.25 -26.16 -3.15
C ARG A 68 -22.27 -24.98 -3.27
N LEU A 69 -22.78 -23.75 -3.44
CA LEU A 69 -21.93 -22.55 -3.51
C LEU A 69 -21.30 -22.25 -2.15
N ASN A 70 -22.03 -22.48 -1.05
CA ASN A 70 -21.51 -22.29 0.29
C ASN A 70 -20.39 -23.31 0.61
N LEU A 71 -20.57 -24.58 0.23
CA LEU A 71 -19.54 -25.62 0.37
C LEU A 71 -18.30 -25.32 -0.47
N GLU A 72 -18.46 -24.88 -1.72
CA GLU A 72 -17.33 -24.48 -2.56
C GLU A 72 -16.59 -23.28 -1.96
N TYR A 73 -17.32 -22.28 -1.45
CA TYR A 73 -16.74 -21.14 -0.77
C TYR A 73 -15.94 -21.53 0.48
N LEU A 74 -16.47 -22.43 1.32
CA LEU A 74 -15.76 -22.92 2.50
C LEU A 74 -14.49 -23.70 2.14
N SER A 75 -14.54 -24.55 1.09
CA SER A 75 -13.36 -25.26 0.59
C SER A 75 -12.29 -24.29 0.11
N VAL A 76 -12.67 -23.30 -0.71
CA VAL A 76 -11.73 -22.29 -1.23
C VAL A 76 -11.17 -21.44 -0.10
N CYS A 77 -11.97 -21.09 0.91
CA CYS A 77 -11.49 -20.39 2.11
C CYS A 77 -10.45 -21.21 2.86
N PHE A 78 -10.74 -22.49 3.11
CA PHE A 78 -9.83 -23.39 3.79
C PHE A 78 -8.51 -23.53 3.03
N ASP A 79 -8.56 -23.79 1.72
CA ASP A 79 -7.37 -23.90 0.89
C ASP A 79 -6.56 -22.60 0.89
N TYR A 80 -7.24 -21.46 0.75
CA TYR A 80 -6.61 -20.15 0.81
C TYR A 80 -5.91 -19.94 2.16
N ASP A 81 -6.59 -20.16 3.28
CA ASP A 81 -6.06 -19.93 4.62
C ASP A 81 -4.91 -20.91 4.94
N TYR A 82 -5.00 -22.16 4.46
CA TYR A 82 -3.94 -23.16 4.59
C TYR A 82 -2.66 -22.74 3.86
N TRP A 83 -2.76 -22.37 2.58
CA TRP A 83 -1.62 -21.91 1.79
C TRP A 83 -1.08 -20.57 2.28
N ASP A 84 -1.97 -19.65 2.68
CA ASP A 84 -1.61 -18.35 3.24
C ASP A 84 -0.83 -18.51 4.56
N SER A 85 -1.25 -19.44 5.42
CA SER A 85 -0.55 -19.75 6.68
C SER A 85 0.84 -20.32 6.42
N LYS A 86 0.99 -21.23 5.46
CA LYS A 86 2.30 -21.78 5.08
C LYS A 86 3.24 -20.72 4.53
N GLN A 87 2.78 -19.86 3.61
CA GLN A 87 3.64 -18.79 3.06
C GLN A 87 4.04 -17.78 4.15
N LYS A 88 3.13 -17.47 5.09
CA LYS A 88 3.43 -16.56 6.21
C LYS A 88 4.45 -17.17 7.16
N ALA A 89 4.31 -18.45 7.52
CA ALA A 89 5.28 -19.16 8.35
C ALA A 89 6.67 -19.19 7.71
N LEU A 90 6.74 -19.53 6.41
CA LEU A 90 7.99 -19.52 5.66
C LEU A 90 8.60 -18.11 5.57
N LYS A 91 7.78 -17.09 5.35
CA LYS A 91 8.23 -15.68 5.34
C LYS A 91 8.81 -15.26 6.68
N VAL A 92 8.17 -15.61 7.79
CA VAL A 92 8.70 -15.33 9.14
C VAL A 92 10.02 -16.05 9.35
N TYR A 93 10.07 -17.34 9.04
CA TYR A 93 11.29 -18.14 9.14
C TYR A 93 12.45 -17.51 8.35
N ILE A 94 12.26 -17.23 7.06
CA ILE A 94 13.29 -16.62 6.21
C ILE A 94 13.71 -15.24 6.74
N ASN A 95 12.75 -14.40 7.16
CA ASN A 95 13.07 -13.07 7.70
C ASN A 95 13.88 -13.14 9.00
N THR A 96 13.60 -14.12 9.87
CA THR A 96 14.36 -14.34 11.10
C THR A 96 15.79 -14.75 10.79
N PHE A 97 15.99 -15.77 9.94
CA PHE A 97 17.34 -16.20 9.56
C PHE A 97 18.12 -15.11 8.82
N TYR A 98 17.46 -14.36 7.92
CA TYR A 98 18.05 -13.20 7.27
C TYR A 98 18.50 -12.13 8.29
N GLY A 99 17.66 -11.84 9.29
CA GLY A 99 17.95 -10.85 10.33
C GLY A 99 19.13 -11.27 11.20
N GLU A 100 19.15 -12.54 11.64
CA GLU A 100 20.22 -13.09 12.47
C GLU A 100 21.54 -13.23 11.70
N ALA A 101 21.50 -13.71 10.45
CA ALA A 101 22.69 -13.80 9.60
C ALA A 101 23.30 -12.42 9.29
N GLY A 102 22.49 -11.35 9.30
CA GLY A 102 22.96 -9.98 9.16
C GLY A 102 23.38 -9.31 10.47
N ASN A 103 23.09 -9.92 11.62
CA ASN A 103 23.43 -9.35 12.92
C ASN A 103 24.86 -9.73 13.31
N SER A 104 25.78 -8.76 13.30
CA SER A 104 27.20 -8.98 13.62
C SER A 104 27.46 -9.51 15.03
N LEU A 105 26.47 -9.45 15.93
CA LEU A 105 26.54 -10.00 17.28
C LEU A 105 26.01 -11.44 17.37
N SER A 106 25.38 -11.95 16.32
CA SER A 106 24.75 -13.27 16.33
C SER A 106 25.81 -14.37 16.12
N PRO A 107 25.73 -15.51 16.83
CA PRO A 107 26.60 -16.66 16.59
C PRO A 107 26.48 -17.26 15.19
N ILE A 108 25.42 -16.92 14.46
CA ILE A 108 25.17 -17.35 13.08
C ILE A 108 25.33 -16.20 12.07
N PHE A 109 26.09 -15.16 12.41
CA PHE A 109 26.42 -14.06 11.50
C PHE A 109 27.09 -14.59 10.22
N LEU A 110 26.45 -14.32 9.09
CA LEU A 110 26.92 -14.67 7.75
C LEU A 110 26.45 -13.58 6.77
N CYS A 111 27.27 -12.55 6.65
CA CYS A 111 26.98 -11.34 5.88
C CYS A 111 26.71 -11.66 4.40
N GLU A 112 27.43 -12.63 3.83
CA GLU A 112 27.30 -13.07 2.43
C GLU A 112 25.88 -13.57 2.15
N LEU A 113 25.31 -14.38 3.06
CA LEU A 113 23.95 -14.90 2.93
C LEU A 113 22.90 -13.78 2.98
N ALA A 114 23.08 -12.81 3.88
CA ALA A 114 22.21 -11.63 3.97
C ALA A 114 22.34 -10.73 2.71
N CYS A 115 23.54 -10.63 2.13
CA CYS A 115 23.77 -9.90 0.88
C CYS A 115 23.12 -10.60 -0.30
N GLU A 116 23.31 -11.91 -0.46
CA GLU A 116 22.76 -12.71 -1.55
C GLU A 116 21.23 -12.66 -1.59
N THR A 117 20.58 -12.84 -0.45
CA THR A 117 19.11 -12.74 -0.33
C THR A 117 18.60 -11.36 -0.74
N THR A 118 19.30 -10.29 -0.35
CA THR A 118 18.99 -8.92 -0.77
C THR A 118 19.17 -8.72 -2.28
N MET A 119 20.26 -9.25 -2.84
CA MET A 119 20.57 -9.15 -4.28
C MET A 119 19.56 -9.92 -5.12
N ALA A 120 19.24 -11.16 -4.75
CA ALA A 120 18.25 -11.98 -5.44
C ALA A 120 16.88 -11.30 -5.45
N LYS A 121 16.47 -10.70 -4.32
CA LYS A 121 15.24 -9.92 -4.23
C LYS A 121 15.22 -8.72 -5.17
N LYS A 122 16.32 -7.96 -5.21
CA LYS A 122 16.48 -6.81 -6.10
C LYS A 122 16.48 -7.23 -7.57
N TYR A 123 17.13 -8.35 -7.89
CA TYR A 123 17.17 -8.93 -9.23
C TYR A 123 15.75 -9.30 -9.71
N ASN A 124 14.99 -10.02 -8.88
CA ASN A 124 13.61 -10.38 -9.20
C ASN A 124 12.72 -9.16 -9.41
N LEU A 125 12.82 -8.15 -8.53
CA LEU A 125 12.08 -6.90 -8.70
C LEU A 125 12.44 -6.23 -10.03
N ASN A 126 13.73 -6.18 -10.39
CA ASN A 126 14.20 -5.60 -11.64
C ASN A 126 13.71 -6.36 -12.89
N LEU A 127 13.59 -7.68 -12.82
CA LEU A 127 12.99 -8.47 -13.91
C LEU A 127 11.52 -8.08 -14.12
N VAL A 128 10.77 -7.97 -13.02
CA VAL A 128 9.35 -7.58 -13.07
C VAL A 128 9.20 -6.14 -13.58
N THR A 129 10.00 -5.20 -13.10
CA THR A 129 9.94 -3.79 -13.56
C THR A 129 10.26 -3.66 -15.04
N LYS A 130 11.26 -4.40 -15.54
CA LYS A 130 11.57 -4.48 -16.98
C LYS A 130 10.41 -5.06 -17.79
N PHE A 131 9.80 -6.16 -17.33
CA PHE A 131 8.66 -6.77 -18.00
C PHE A 131 7.46 -5.80 -18.10
N ILE A 132 7.14 -5.13 -17.00
CA ILE A 132 6.03 -4.18 -16.91
C ILE A 132 6.29 -2.94 -17.77
N SER A 133 7.52 -2.43 -17.75
CA SER A 133 7.93 -1.29 -18.58
C SER A 133 7.84 -1.62 -20.07
N LYS A 134 8.25 -2.83 -20.50
CA LYS A 134 8.09 -3.30 -21.88
C LYS A 134 6.63 -3.37 -22.32
N LYS A 135 5.69 -3.61 -21.39
CA LYS A 135 4.24 -3.59 -21.67
C LYS A 135 3.64 -2.18 -21.71
N GLY A 136 4.45 -1.14 -21.44
CA GLY A 136 4.08 0.28 -21.50
C GLY A 136 3.60 0.88 -20.19
N PHE A 137 3.60 0.11 -19.10
CA PHE A 137 3.17 0.60 -17.79
C PHE A 137 4.23 1.52 -17.19
N ARG A 138 3.78 2.60 -16.55
CA ARG A 138 4.68 3.59 -15.92
C ARG A 138 4.77 3.30 -14.42
N ILE A 139 5.97 2.98 -13.93
CA ILE A 139 6.20 2.76 -12.51
C ILE A 139 6.27 4.12 -11.78
N LYS A 140 5.52 4.26 -10.69
CA LYS A 140 5.49 5.49 -9.87
C LYS A 140 6.17 5.35 -8.54
N TYR A 141 6.03 4.19 -7.93
CA TYR A 141 6.67 3.90 -6.67
C TYR A 141 7.00 2.42 -6.60
N GLU A 142 8.14 2.11 -6.01
CA GLU A 142 8.59 0.74 -5.78
C GLU A 142 8.81 0.60 -4.28
N ASN A 143 8.31 -0.50 -3.73
CA ASN A 143 8.64 -0.95 -2.39
C ASN A 143 9.38 -2.29 -2.47
N THR A 144 9.88 -2.74 -1.33
CA THR A 144 10.59 -4.01 -1.17
C THR A 144 9.87 -5.21 -1.80
N ASP A 145 8.54 -5.22 -1.80
CA ASP A 145 7.70 -6.33 -2.23
C ASP A 145 6.46 -5.90 -3.03
N SER A 146 6.37 -4.64 -3.45
CA SER A 146 5.22 -4.16 -4.23
C SER A 146 5.58 -3.06 -5.22
N LEU A 147 4.84 -2.99 -6.31
CA LEU A 147 4.99 -1.98 -7.35
C LEU A 147 3.71 -1.16 -7.48
N TYR A 148 3.86 0.16 -7.58
CA TYR A 148 2.77 1.09 -7.81
C TYR A 148 2.86 1.61 -9.24
N LEU A 149 1.88 1.27 -10.05
CA LEU A 149 1.93 1.37 -11.50
C LEU A 149 0.81 2.29 -12.01
N ILE A 150 1.05 2.93 -13.15
CA ILE A 150 0.03 3.61 -13.94
C ILE A 150 -0.11 2.87 -15.26
N CYS A 151 -1.35 2.52 -15.59
CA CYS A 151 -1.69 1.88 -16.86
C CYS A 151 -1.34 2.79 -18.04
N PRO A 152 -0.94 2.21 -19.19
CA PRO A 152 -0.72 2.97 -20.41
C PRO A 152 -1.97 3.76 -20.83
N ASP A 153 -1.76 4.95 -21.40
CA ASP A 153 -2.85 5.87 -21.77
C ASP A 153 -3.85 5.25 -22.77
N ARG A 154 -3.42 4.28 -23.60
CA ARG A 154 -4.25 3.55 -24.57
C ARG A 154 -5.51 2.91 -23.98
N TYR A 155 -5.45 2.48 -22.72
CA TYR A 155 -6.59 1.85 -22.06
C TYR A 155 -7.67 2.86 -21.64
N TYR A 156 -7.31 4.15 -21.62
CA TYR A 156 -8.19 5.23 -21.18
C TYR A 156 -8.67 6.10 -22.35
N GLU A 157 -8.20 5.88 -23.58
CA GLU A 157 -8.51 6.74 -24.74
C GLU A 157 -10.03 6.87 -24.95
N LYS A 158 -10.77 5.76 -24.97
CA LYS A 158 -12.22 5.76 -25.13
C LYS A 158 -12.94 6.52 -24.02
N CYS A 159 -12.56 6.29 -22.76
CA CYS A 159 -13.15 6.98 -21.61
C CYS A 159 -12.81 8.48 -21.62
N ASN A 160 -11.56 8.83 -21.93
CA ASN A 160 -11.10 10.22 -22.05
C ASN A 160 -11.89 10.94 -23.15
N GLU A 161 -12.02 10.33 -24.32
CA GLU A 161 -12.75 10.91 -25.45
C GLU A 161 -14.23 11.13 -25.11
N ALA A 162 -14.88 10.15 -24.49
CA ALA A 162 -16.27 10.28 -24.05
C ALA A 162 -16.45 11.40 -23.01
N PHE A 163 -15.47 11.59 -22.11
CA PHE A 163 -15.47 12.68 -21.15
C PHE A 163 -15.26 14.05 -21.80
N PHE A 164 -14.31 14.19 -22.73
CA PHE A 164 -14.07 15.45 -23.45
C PHE A 164 -15.22 15.86 -24.37
N ARG A 165 -15.99 14.89 -24.89
CA ARG A 165 -17.22 15.14 -25.64
C ARG A 165 -18.43 15.41 -24.72
N GLU A 166 -18.22 15.61 -23.42
CA GLU A 166 -19.25 15.84 -22.39
C GLU A 166 -20.34 14.75 -22.31
N LYS A 167 -20.07 13.55 -22.84
CA LYS A 167 -21.01 12.42 -22.78
C LYS A 167 -21.01 11.72 -21.42
N LEU A 168 -19.97 11.96 -20.61
CA LEU A 168 -19.80 11.38 -19.28
C LEU A 168 -19.72 12.48 -18.23
N SER A 169 -20.45 12.29 -17.12
CA SER A 169 -20.22 13.11 -15.93
C SER A 169 -18.84 12.81 -15.32
N LYS A 170 -18.26 13.77 -14.59
CA LYS A 170 -16.98 13.60 -13.88
C LYS A 170 -16.97 12.34 -12.99
N ARG A 171 -18.09 12.05 -12.35
CA ARG A 171 -18.24 10.86 -11.49
C ARG A 171 -18.19 9.56 -12.30
N ALA A 172 -18.96 9.50 -13.40
CA ALA A 172 -18.99 8.33 -14.27
C ALA A 172 -17.62 8.05 -14.91
N TYR A 173 -16.93 9.10 -15.37
CA TYR A 173 -15.56 8.98 -15.89
C TYR A 173 -14.61 8.35 -14.86
N TRP A 174 -14.60 8.85 -13.62
CA TRP A 174 -13.76 8.28 -12.57
C TRP A 174 -14.16 6.86 -12.17
N THR A 175 -15.45 6.53 -12.23
CA THR A 175 -15.94 5.17 -12.01
C THR A 175 -15.34 4.20 -13.04
N GLU A 176 -15.33 4.58 -14.31
CA GLU A 176 -14.80 3.76 -15.40
C GLU A 176 -13.27 3.65 -15.34
N MET A 177 -12.59 4.75 -14.99
CA MET A 177 -11.12 4.78 -14.81
C MET A 177 -10.64 3.84 -13.70
N MET A 178 -11.48 3.58 -12.70
CA MET A 178 -11.16 2.78 -11.52
C MET A 178 -11.86 1.42 -11.48
N ALA A 179 -12.35 0.92 -12.61
CA ALA A 179 -13.05 -0.37 -12.69
C ALA A 179 -12.16 -1.59 -12.41
N TYR A 180 -10.87 -1.41 -12.10
CA TYR A 180 -9.97 -2.51 -11.74
C TYR A 180 -10.02 -2.80 -10.24
N GLU A 181 -9.82 -4.07 -9.88
CA GLU A 181 -10.07 -4.60 -8.52
C GLU A 181 -9.39 -3.83 -7.39
N GLU A 182 -8.14 -3.40 -7.53
CA GLU A 182 -7.38 -2.73 -6.45
C GLU A 182 -6.66 -1.48 -6.97
N ILE A 183 -7.30 -0.31 -6.79
CA ILE A 183 -6.76 0.99 -7.21
C ILE A 183 -6.64 1.93 -6.01
N LEU A 184 -5.53 2.65 -5.95
CA LEU A 184 -5.34 3.77 -5.04
C LEU A 184 -5.43 5.08 -5.80
N PHE A 185 -6.44 5.87 -5.49
CA PHE A 185 -6.66 7.17 -6.13
C PHE A 185 -7.62 8.07 -5.33
N PRO A 186 -7.34 9.37 -5.14
CA PRO A 186 -6.04 9.99 -5.27
C PRO A 186 -5.06 9.40 -4.24
N ILE A 187 -3.76 9.43 -4.59
CA ILE A 187 -2.69 8.96 -3.70
C ILE A 187 -1.61 10.04 -3.55
N CYS A 188 -1.12 10.21 -2.33
CA CYS A 188 -0.05 11.14 -2.00
C CYS A 188 1.16 10.39 -1.42
N PHE A 189 2.29 10.48 -2.11
CA PHE A 189 3.57 9.97 -1.61
C PHE A 189 4.32 11.07 -0.88
N THR A 190 4.64 10.87 0.40
CA THR A 190 5.36 11.86 1.22
C THR A 190 6.81 11.44 1.50
N GLY A 191 7.11 10.15 1.43
CA GLY A 191 8.46 9.60 1.59
C GLY A 191 8.51 8.09 1.39
N LYS A 192 9.71 7.50 1.57
CA LYS A 192 9.89 6.05 1.50
C LYS A 192 9.01 5.37 2.55
N LYS A 193 8.16 4.43 2.12
CA LYS A 193 7.13 3.75 2.93
C LYS A 193 6.13 4.68 3.62
N LYS A 194 6.08 5.97 3.24
CA LYS A 194 5.18 6.98 3.80
C LYS A 194 4.26 7.52 2.71
N TYR A 195 3.02 7.05 2.70
CA TYR A 195 2.02 7.47 1.72
C TYR A 195 0.61 7.28 2.25
N PHE A 196 -0.33 8.01 1.68
CA PHE A 196 -1.74 7.91 2.00
C PHE A 196 -2.61 8.15 0.77
N GLY A 197 -3.82 7.60 0.75
CA GLY A 197 -4.73 7.71 -0.39
C GLY A 197 -6.12 7.17 -0.09
N VAL A 198 -6.95 7.12 -1.12
CA VAL A 198 -8.24 6.40 -1.07
C VAL A 198 -8.07 5.10 -1.83
N GLU A 199 -8.45 4.01 -1.18
CA GLU A 199 -8.47 2.68 -1.76
C GLU A 199 -9.85 2.40 -2.37
N HIS A 200 -9.82 1.92 -3.60
CA HIS A 200 -10.97 1.52 -4.39
C HIS A 200 -10.85 0.02 -4.63
N GLU A 201 -11.66 -0.72 -3.90
CA GLU A 201 -11.83 -2.16 -4.07
C GLU A 201 -13.19 -2.40 -4.74
N ASP A 202 -13.18 -2.69 -6.05
CA ASP A 202 -14.34 -3.00 -6.92
C ASP A 202 -15.41 -1.91 -7.09
N VAL A 203 -15.75 -1.18 -6.03
CA VAL A 203 -16.70 -0.08 -6.01
C VAL A 203 -15.95 1.22 -5.80
N VAL A 204 -16.24 2.21 -6.63
CA VAL A 204 -15.57 3.50 -6.53
C VAL A 204 -16.01 4.24 -5.26
N ASN A 205 -15.12 4.18 -4.27
CA ASN A 205 -15.26 4.86 -3.00
C ASN A 205 -15.05 6.37 -3.11
N PHE A 206 -16.11 7.11 -3.44
CA PHE A 206 -16.10 8.57 -3.35
C PHE A 206 -16.29 9.08 -1.91
N LYS A 207 -16.52 8.19 -0.93
CA LYS A 207 -16.73 8.56 0.47
C LYS A 207 -15.41 8.46 1.21
N LEU A 208 -14.90 9.61 1.66
CA LEU A 208 -13.67 9.77 2.46
C LEU A 208 -13.78 9.17 3.89
N LYS A 209 -14.48 8.06 4.09
CA LYS A 209 -14.61 7.41 5.42
C LYS A 209 -13.31 6.73 5.82
N ASN A 210 -12.72 5.94 4.92
CA ASN A 210 -11.54 5.13 5.22
C ASN A 210 -10.36 5.61 4.37
N LEU A 211 -9.35 6.16 5.05
CA LEU A 211 -8.15 6.71 4.44
C LEU A 211 -7.06 5.64 4.50
N PHE A 212 -6.57 5.19 3.35
CA PHE A 212 -5.45 4.27 3.30
C PHE A 212 -4.19 5.01 3.73
N MET A 213 -3.45 4.47 4.72
CA MET A 213 -2.22 5.07 5.21
C MET A 213 -1.17 3.99 5.41
N LYS A 214 0.05 4.23 4.91
CA LYS A 214 1.20 3.37 5.17
C LYS A 214 2.37 4.19 5.69
N GLY A 215 2.93 3.76 6.82
CA GLY A 215 4.10 4.36 7.47
C GLY A 215 3.98 5.84 7.84
N ILE A 216 2.77 6.41 7.73
CA ILE A 216 2.48 7.69 8.36
C ILE A 216 2.35 7.43 9.85
N ASP A 217 2.98 8.29 10.66
CA ASP A 217 2.99 8.18 12.11
C ASP A 217 1.58 8.46 12.66
N THR A 218 0.73 7.42 12.65
CA THR A 218 -0.66 7.44 13.10
C THR A 218 -0.91 6.54 14.29
N VAL A 219 -0.06 5.53 14.51
CA VAL A 219 -0.29 4.42 15.46
C VAL A 219 0.43 4.61 16.80
N LYS A 220 1.26 5.64 16.96
CA LYS A 220 1.74 5.99 18.30
C LYS A 220 0.68 6.87 18.95
N GLN A 221 -0.01 6.28 19.91
CA GLN A 221 -1.10 6.77 20.77
C GLN A 221 -0.74 8.05 21.59
N SER A 222 0.35 8.74 21.25
CA SER A 222 1.02 9.75 22.07
C SER A 222 1.32 11.06 21.33
N LYS A 223 0.36 11.62 20.56
CA LYS A 223 0.50 12.99 20.04
C LYS A 223 -0.78 13.80 20.18
N PHE A 224 -0.59 15.05 20.64
CA PHE A 224 -1.47 16.23 20.64
C PHE A 224 -2.72 16.09 19.74
N GLN A 225 -3.91 16.39 20.26
CA GLN A 225 -5.16 16.46 19.49
C GLN A 225 -5.05 17.46 18.33
N LEU A 226 -4.30 18.56 18.54
CA LEU A 226 -3.96 19.52 17.49
C LEU A 226 -3.30 18.84 16.27
N LEU A 227 -2.32 17.96 16.50
CA LEU A 227 -1.62 17.29 15.41
C LEU A 227 -2.54 16.31 14.67
N LYS A 228 -3.44 15.64 15.41
CA LYS A 228 -4.48 14.78 14.81
C LYS A 228 -5.39 15.60 13.90
N PHE A 229 -5.87 16.75 14.37
CA PHE A 229 -6.70 17.66 13.57
C PHE A 229 -5.97 18.15 12.32
N ILE A 230 -4.78 18.73 12.47
CA ILE A 230 -4.00 19.27 11.34
C ILE A 230 -3.74 18.18 10.31
N ARG A 231 -3.31 16.99 10.77
CA ARG A 231 -3.00 15.86 9.89
C ARG A 231 -4.23 15.37 9.14
N GLU A 232 -5.33 15.07 9.84
CA GLU A 232 -6.56 14.56 9.23
C GLU A 232 -7.11 15.57 8.23
N LYS A 233 -7.07 16.86 8.55
CA LYS A 233 -7.52 17.92 7.67
C LYS A 233 -6.67 18.02 6.41
N ILE A 234 -5.34 18.07 6.54
CA ILE A 234 -4.44 18.09 5.38
C ILE A 234 -4.67 16.86 4.50
N MET A 235 -4.76 15.67 5.09
CA MET A 235 -4.94 14.43 4.32
C MET A 235 -6.26 14.42 3.56
N ARG A 236 -7.38 14.75 4.24
CA ARG A 236 -8.72 14.77 3.62
C ARG A 236 -8.80 15.76 2.47
N VAL A 237 -8.29 16.98 2.65
CA VAL A 237 -8.30 18.01 1.60
C VAL A 237 -7.36 17.62 0.46
N ALA A 238 -6.20 17.03 0.76
CA ALA A 238 -5.22 16.65 -0.27
C ALA A 238 -5.72 15.55 -1.21
N ILE A 239 -6.48 14.59 -0.70
CA ILE A 239 -7.00 13.44 -1.48
C ILE A 239 -8.42 13.65 -2.00
N ASP A 240 -9.01 14.83 -1.80
CA ASP A 240 -10.31 15.15 -2.41
C ASP A 240 -10.18 15.14 -3.94
N ILE A 241 -11.13 14.50 -4.63
CA ILE A 241 -11.11 14.35 -6.09
C ILE A 241 -11.29 15.67 -6.84
N ASN A 242 -11.81 16.69 -6.15
CA ASN A 242 -11.98 18.05 -6.67
C ASN A 242 -10.81 18.96 -6.26
N ASN A 243 -9.87 18.47 -5.47
CA ASN A 243 -8.74 19.27 -5.05
C ASN A 243 -7.80 19.55 -6.24
N MET A 244 -7.65 20.83 -6.55
CA MET A 244 -6.67 21.34 -7.51
C MET A 244 -5.47 22.00 -6.82
N ARG A 245 -5.49 22.15 -5.48
CA ARG A 245 -4.46 22.86 -4.73
C ARG A 245 -3.25 21.96 -4.48
N LEU A 246 -2.07 22.57 -4.55
CA LEU A 246 -0.83 21.91 -4.15
C LEU A 246 -0.79 21.67 -2.64
N ILE A 247 -0.13 20.58 -2.22
CA ILE A 247 -0.08 20.19 -0.81
C ILE A 247 0.47 21.28 0.11
N HIS A 248 1.43 22.07 -0.37
CA HIS A 248 2.02 23.16 0.42
C HIS A 248 1.01 24.27 0.73
N ILE A 249 0.04 24.53 -0.17
CA ILE A 249 -1.02 25.52 0.03
C ILE A 249 -1.99 25.00 1.09
N ILE A 250 -2.41 23.74 0.96
CA ILE A 250 -3.31 23.07 1.91
C ILE A 250 -2.70 23.09 3.32
N VAL A 251 -1.41 22.80 3.43
CA VAL A 251 -0.66 22.84 4.69
C VAL A 251 -0.68 24.25 5.28
N LYS A 252 -0.35 25.29 4.49
CA LYS A 252 -0.38 26.69 4.94
C LYS A 252 -1.78 27.13 5.41
N ASP A 253 -2.81 26.82 4.63
CA ASP A 253 -4.19 27.15 4.97
C ASP A 253 -4.63 26.47 6.26
N THR A 254 -4.28 25.19 6.43
CA THR A 254 -4.61 24.41 7.64
C THR A 254 -3.90 24.97 8.87
N PHE A 255 -2.63 25.38 8.74
CA PHE A 255 -1.91 26.02 9.85
C PHE A 255 -2.51 27.37 10.22
N ARG A 256 -2.91 28.19 9.25
CA ARG A 256 -3.59 29.47 9.52
C ARG A 256 -4.91 29.26 10.25
N GLU A 257 -5.70 28.27 9.83
CA GLU A 257 -6.93 27.92 10.52
C GLU A 257 -6.68 27.41 11.93
N ALA A 258 -5.68 26.53 12.10
CA ALA A 258 -5.29 26.06 13.41
C ALA A 258 -4.84 27.21 14.32
N GLY A 259 -4.12 28.21 13.81
CA GLY A 259 -3.75 29.39 14.59
C GLY A 259 -4.93 30.27 15.03
N ASN A 260 -6.00 30.30 14.23
CA ASN A 260 -7.18 31.15 14.49
C ASN A 260 -8.27 30.44 15.31
N LYS A 261 -8.20 29.11 15.43
CA LYS A 261 -9.17 28.33 16.20
C LYS A 261 -8.92 28.50 17.69
N LYS A 262 -9.99 28.64 18.49
CA LYS A 262 -9.90 28.51 19.95
C LYS A 262 -9.70 27.04 20.31
N TRP A 263 -8.59 26.73 20.97
CA TRP A 263 -8.25 25.40 21.44
C TRP A 263 -8.44 25.32 22.95
N ASP A 264 -8.87 24.15 23.41
CA ASP A 264 -8.79 23.84 24.84
C ASP A 264 -7.38 23.39 25.22
N PHE A 265 -6.91 23.72 26.41
CA PHE A 265 -5.56 23.39 26.84
C PHE A 265 -5.32 21.86 26.85
N ASN A 266 -6.37 21.08 27.14
CA ASN A 266 -6.29 19.61 27.13
C ASN A 266 -5.99 19.05 25.72
N GLU A 267 -6.27 19.79 24.65
CA GLU A 267 -5.94 19.39 23.28
C GLU A 267 -4.42 19.43 23.01
N PHE A 268 -3.65 20.02 23.93
CA PHE A 268 -2.20 20.10 23.91
C PHE A 268 -1.49 19.13 24.85
N ILE A 269 -2.21 18.37 25.67
CA ILE A 269 -1.58 17.46 26.64
C ILE A 269 -1.17 16.16 25.93
N VAL A 270 0.08 15.73 26.14
CA VAL A 270 0.57 14.41 25.74
C VAL A 270 0.60 13.52 26.96
N MET A 271 -0.27 12.52 26.99
CA MET A 271 -0.12 11.41 27.94
C MET A 271 1.00 10.51 27.44
N TRP A 272 2.12 10.52 28.15
CA TRP A 272 3.15 9.50 28.00
C TRP A 272 2.67 8.25 28.74
N THR A 273 2.19 7.27 27.98
CA THR A 273 1.92 5.91 28.45
C THR A 273 3.00 4.98 27.94
#